data_AF-A0A4R1JWR6-F1
#
_entry.id   AF-A0A4R1JWR6-F1
#
_cell.length_a   1.000
_cell.length_b   1.000
_cell.length_c   1.000
_cell.angle_alpha   90.00
_cell.angle_beta   90.00
_cell.angle_gamma   90.00
#
_symmetry.space_group_name_H-M   'P 1'
#
loop_
_entity.id
_entity.type
_entity.pdbx_description
1 polymer ?
#
loop_
_entity_poly.entity_id
_entity_poly.type
_entity_poly.pdbx_seq_one_letter_code
_entity_poly.pdbx_strand_id
1 'polypeptide(L)'
;MKIQTYYNHIRFYPPHHFVYYPVLTLFLIASIYFAITKNDTLIWSFISVGFVFLFWLAFMLRQHYSLILQNRIVRLEIRYRYFTLTGKRFEEIEYKLTDDQIFALRFAPDDEFLPLLEDAIKNNLSGDSIKKAIVHWKADYCRV
;
A
#
# COMPACT_ATOMS: atom_id res chain seq x y z
N MET A 1 -7.92 13.53 12.18
CA MET A 1 -7.97 12.21 11.51
C MET A 1 -8.57 11.20 12.49
N LYS A 2 -9.34 10.20 12.02
CA LYS A 2 -9.81 9.13 12.91
C LYS A 2 -8.61 8.30 13.35
N ILE A 3 -8.63 7.81 14.59
CA ILE A 3 -7.61 6.90 15.12
C ILE A 3 -7.59 5.63 14.25
N GLN A 4 -6.40 5.22 13.84
CA GLN A 4 -6.23 3.99 13.06
C GLN A 4 -6.31 2.75 13.96
N THR A 5 -6.96 1.71 13.46
CA THR A 5 -7.12 0.39 14.08
C THR A 5 -7.10 -0.68 12.99
N TYR A 6 -7.15 -1.96 13.38
CA TYR A 6 -7.31 -3.07 12.45
C TYR A 6 -8.44 -2.86 11.42
N TYR A 7 -9.56 -2.26 11.81
CA TYR A 7 -10.72 -2.11 10.94
C TYR A 7 -10.63 -0.98 9.91
N ASN A 8 -9.72 -0.01 10.09
CA ASN A 8 -9.65 1.18 9.25
C ASN A 8 -8.21 1.56 8.84
N HIS A 9 -7.27 0.62 8.92
CA HIS A 9 -5.87 0.85 8.57
C HIS A 9 -5.60 1.06 7.08
N ILE A 10 -6.50 0.57 6.22
CA ILE A 10 -6.43 0.84 4.78
C ILE A 10 -6.81 2.29 4.54
N ARG A 11 -5.90 3.02 3.90
CA ARG A 11 -6.08 4.44 3.62
C ARG A 11 -6.33 4.67 2.14
N PHE A 12 -7.27 5.57 1.86
CA PHE A 12 -7.47 6.14 0.54
C PHE A 12 -7.04 7.60 0.54
N TYR A 13 -6.49 8.06 -0.57
CA TYR A 13 -6.28 9.49 -0.83
C TYR A 13 -7.41 10.01 -1.72
N PRO A 14 -8.37 10.79 -1.18
CA PRO A 14 -9.61 11.09 -1.89
C PRO A 14 -9.46 11.77 -3.25
N PRO A 15 -8.57 12.78 -3.43
CA PRO A 15 -8.36 13.39 -4.74
C PRO A 15 -7.93 12.39 -5.82
N HIS A 16 -7.20 11.34 -5.44
CA HIS A 16 -6.75 10.31 -6.38
C HIS A 16 -7.80 9.22 -6.60
N HIS A 17 -8.31 8.63 -5.52
CA HIS A 17 -9.15 7.43 -5.59
C HIS A 17 -10.61 7.73 -5.93
N PHE A 18 -11.13 8.89 -5.50
CA PHE A 18 -12.55 9.23 -5.62
C PHE A 18 -12.82 10.43 -6.54
N VAL A 19 -11.77 11.08 -7.08
CA VAL A 19 -11.91 12.17 -8.05
C VAL A 19 -11.15 11.85 -9.34
N TYR A 20 -9.82 11.75 -9.29
CA TYR A 20 -9.00 11.56 -10.48
C TYR A 20 -9.38 10.29 -11.27
N TYR A 21 -9.36 9.11 -10.65
CA TYR A 21 -9.70 7.87 -11.36
C TYR A 21 -11.14 7.86 -11.89
N PRO A 22 -12.18 8.20 -11.11
CA PRO A 22 -13.55 8.26 -11.64
C PRO A 22 -13.72 9.21 -12.82
N VAL A 23 -13.18 10.42 -12.74
CA VAL A 23 -13.26 11.40 -13.84
C VAL A 23 -12.51 10.90 -15.07
N LEU A 24 -11.32 10.34 -14.88
CA LEU A 24 -10.53 9.77 -15.98
C LEU A 24 -11.25 8.58 -16.64
N THR A 25 -11.92 7.73 -15.86
CA THR A 25 -12.76 6.64 -16.38
C THR A 25 -13.90 7.20 -17.22
N LEU A 26 -14.60 8.23 -16.72
CA LEU A 26 -15.72 8.84 -17.44
C LEU A 26 -15.26 9.44 -18.77
N PHE A 27 -14.12 10.14 -18.79
CA PHE A 27 -13.55 10.69 -20.01
C PHE A 27 -13.14 9.62 -21.02
N LEU A 28 -12.53 8.53 -20.55
CA LEU A 28 -12.18 7.40 -21.42
C LEU A 28 -13.44 6.75 -22.03
N ILE A 29 -14.48 6.52 -21.22
CA ILE A 29 -15.74 5.95 -21.71
C ILE A 29 -16.37 6.89 -22.75
N ALA A 30 -16.42 8.20 -22.47
CA ALA A 30 -16.98 9.19 -23.38
C ALA A 30 -16.21 9.27 -24.71
N SER A 31 -14.87 9.26 -24.66
CA SER A 31 -14.05 9.31 -25.87
C SER A 31 -14.21 8.06 -26.72
N ILE A 32 -14.30 6.87 -26.10
CA ILE A 32 -14.57 5.61 -26.81
C ILE A 32 -15.98 5.65 -27.45
N TYR A 33 -16.98 6.10 -26.68
CA TYR A 33 -18.35 6.24 -27.19
C TYR A 33 -18.42 7.16 -28.42
N PHE A 34 -17.73 8.30 -28.40
CA PHE A 34 -17.69 9.21 -29.55
C PHE A 34 -16.86 8.67 -30.72
N ALA A 35 -15.81 7.89 -30.47
CA ALA A 35 -15.08 7.22 -31.54
C ALA A 35 -15.98 6.28 -32.35
N ILE A 36 -16.96 5.66 -31.69
CA ILE A 36 -17.91 4.71 -32.31
C ILE A 36 -19.10 5.43 -32.94
N THR A 37 -19.54 6.57 -32.38
CA THR A 37 -20.81 7.21 -32.77
C THR A 37 -20.67 8.47 -33.65
N LYS A 38 -19.48 9.04 -33.76
CA LYS A 38 -19.21 10.27 -34.53
C LYS A 38 -18.31 9.99 -35.73
N ASN A 39 -18.41 10.85 -36.74
CA ASN A 39 -17.61 10.73 -37.98
C ASN A 39 -16.11 11.02 -37.74
N ASP A 40 -15.76 11.71 -36.64
CA ASP A 40 -14.38 12.05 -36.27
C ASP A 40 -13.66 10.90 -35.52
N THR A 41 -13.85 9.66 -35.96
CA THR A 41 -13.36 8.45 -35.29
C THR A 41 -11.86 8.52 -34.97
N LEU A 42 -11.05 9.04 -35.89
CA LEU A 42 -9.59 9.14 -35.70
C LEU A 42 -9.23 10.02 -34.49
N ILE A 43 -9.87 11.18 -34.38
CA ILE A 43 -9.62 12.15 -33.30
C ILE A 43 -10.04 11.55 -31.96
N TRP A 44 -11.24 10.98 -31.88
CA TRP A 44 -11.75 10.38 -30.65
C TRP A 44 -10.98 9.12 -30.22
N SER A 45 -10.48 8.34 -31.19
CA SER A 45 -9.60 7.19 -30.91
C SER A 45 -8.26 7.65 -30.36
N PHE A 46 -7.66 8.70 -30.93
CA PHE A 46 -6.42 9.29 -30.44
C PHE A 46 -6.57 9.82 -29.00
N ILE A 47 -7.67 10.54 -28.73
CA ILE A 47 -8.00 11.02 -27.37
C ILE A 47 -8.15 9.84 -26.40
N SER A 48 -8.83 8.77 -26.80
CA SER A 48 -9.01 7.57 -25.97
C SER A 48 -7.67 6.94 -25.59
N VAL A 49 -6.75 6.80 -26.56
CA VAL A 49 -5.39 6.32 -26.30
C VAL A 49 -4.66 7.23 -25.31
N GLY A 50 -4.81 8.56 -25.44
CA GLY A 50 -4.30 9.53 -24.48
C GLY A 50 -4.77 9.27 -23.04
N PHE A 51 -6.06 9.01 -22.84
CA PHE A 51 -6.59 8.67 -21.52
C PHE A 51 -6.06 7.32 -20.98
N VAL A 52 -5.85 6.33 -21.85
CA VAL A 52 -5.19 5.07 -21.45
C VAL A 52 -3.76 5.33 -20.95
N PHE A 53 -3.00 6.18 -21.63
CA PHE A 53 -1.66 6.56 -21.17
C PHE A 53 -1.69 7.32 -19.84
N LEU A 54 -2.67 8.18 -19.61
CA LEU A 54 -2.86 8.87 -18.33
C LEU A 54 -3.22 7.89 -17.19
N PHE A 55 -4.01 6.86 -17.49
CA PHE A 55 -4.28 5.76 -16.54
C PHE A 55 -3.01 5.02 -16.19
N TRP A 56 -2.25 4.63 -17.21
CA TRP A 56 -0.99 3.92 -17.04
C TRP A 56 0.02 4.73 -16.24
N LEU A 57 0.17 6.02 -16.55
CA LEU A 57 1.03 6.93 -15.81
C LEU A 57 0.64 6.99 -14.32
N ALA A 58 -0.64 7.22 -14.02
CA ALA A 58 -1.12 7.28 -12.65
C ALA A 58 -0.90 5.95 -11.89
N PHE A 59 -1.11 4.82 -12.58
CA PHE A 59 -0.82 3.50 -12.03
C PHE A 59 0.68 3.31 -11.73
N MET A 60 1.57 3.68 -12.65
CA MET A 60 3.02 3.58 -12.46
C MET A 60 3.52 4.43 -11.28
N LEU A 61 3.06 5.68 -11.16
CA LEU A 61 3.45 6.57 -10.06
C LEU A 61 3.06 5.99 -8.68
N ARG A 62 1.87 5.38 -8.58
CA ARG A 62 1.41 4.75 -7.35
C ARG A 62 2.14 3.41 -7.11
N GLN A 63 2.02 2.48 -8.06
CA GLN A 63 2.43 1.09 -7.87
C GLN A 63 3.95 0.93 -7.82
N HIS A 64 4.67 1.58 -8.74
CA HIS A 64 6.12 1.39 -8.87
C HIS A 64 6.89 2.35 -8.00
N TYR A 65 6.54 3.64 -7.97
CA TYR A 65 7.36 4.58 -7.21
C TYR A 65 6.96 4.64 -5.74
N SER A 66 5.67 4.89 -5.48
CA SER A 66 5.22 5.14 -4.11
C SER A 66 5.23 3.87 -3.25
N LEU A 67 4.62 2.77 -3.71
CA LEU A 67 4.53 1.54 -2.91
C LEU A 67 5.88 0.84 -2.72
N ILE A 68 6.74 0.81 -3.74
CA ILE A 68 8.09 0.21 -3.61
C ILE A 68 8.91 1.00 -2.60
N LEU A 69 8.90 2.34 -2.66
CA LEU A 69 9.61 3.17 -1.70
C LEU A 69 9.07 2.96 -0.29
N GLN A 70 7.75 2.97 -0.09
CA GLN A 70 7.13 2.72 1.21
C GLN A 70 7.48 1.33 1.75
N ASN A 71 7.49 0.29 0.92
CA ASN A 71 7.91 -1.06 1.31
C ASN A 71 9.36 -1.09 1.81
N ARG A 72 10.27 -0.38 1.13
CA ARG A 72 11.66 -0.27 1.55
C ARG A 72 11.80 0.47 2.87
N ILE A 73 11.06 1.57 3.05
CA ILE A 73 11.04 2.35 4.30
C ILE A 73 10.54 1.50 5.47
N VAL A 74 9.43 0.76 5.30
CA VAL A 74 8.91 -0.11 6.37
C VAL A 74 9.93 -1.18 6.76
N ARG A 75 10.63 -1.81 5.81
CA ARG A 75 11.71 -2.76 6.16
C ARG A 75 12.82 -2.09 6.96
N LEU A 76 13.24 -0.89 6.56
CA LEU A 76 14.27 -0.15 7.30
C LEU A 76 13.81 0.23 8.71
N GLU A 77 12.55 0.66 8.88
CA GLU A 77 11.96 0.93 10.20
C GLU A 77 12.00 -0.31 11.09
N ILE A 78 11.56 -1.47 10.56
CA ILE A 78 11.57 -2.74 11.31
C ILE A 78 12.99 -3.19 11.66
N ARG A 79 13.93 -3.11 10.72
CA ARG A 79 15.34 -3.46 10.95
C ARG A 79 15.96 -2.58 12.04
N TYR A 80 15.76 -1.26 11.93
CA TYR A 80 16.24 -0.30 12.92
C TYR A 80 15.62 -0.57 14.29
N ARG A 81 14.29 -0.73 14.35
CA ARG A 81 13.59 -0.97 15.60
C ARG A 81 14.05 -2.26 16.30
N TYR A 82 14.17 -3.34 15.55
CA TYR A 82 14.68 -4.60 16.10
C TYR A 82 16.10 -4.44 16.64
N PHE A 83 16.98 -3.73 15.91
CA PHE A 83 18.33 -3.44 16.37
C PHE A 83 18.34 -2.59 17.64
N THR A 84 17.50 -1.56 17.75
CA THR A 84 17.43 -0.73 18.96
C THR A 84 16.93 -1.49 20.18
N LEU A 85 16.05 -2.47 20.01
CA LEU A 85 15.47 -3.24 21.12
C LEU A 85 16.32 -4.43 21.54
N THR A 86 17.11 -5.01 20.63
CA THR A 86 17.83 -6.27 20.88
C THR A 86 19.35 -6.17 20.77
N GLY A 87 19.87 -5.11 20.14
CA GLY A 87 21.28 -4.98 19.74
C GLY A 87 21.69 -5.89 18.58
N LYS A 88 20.76 -6.64 17.97
CA LYS A 88 21.04 -7.60 16.90
C LYS A 88 20.49 -7.13 15.56
N ARG A 89 21.09 -7.62 14.47
CA ARG A 89 20.63 -7.29 13.12
C ARG A 89 19.38 -8.09 12.78
N PHE A 90 18.31 -7.41 12.37
CA PHE A 90 17.06 -8.09 11.99
C PHE A 90 17.25 -9.02 10.79
N GLU A 91 18.22 -8.72 9.92
CA GLU A 91 18.55 -9.54 8.76
C GLU A 91 18.94 -10.98 9.12
N GLU A 92 19.33 -11.25 10.38
CA GLU A 92 19.60 -12.61 10.90
C GLU A 92 18.34 -13.48 10.97
N ILE A 93 17.15 -12.88 10.98
CA ILE A 93 15.87 -13.59 11.06
C ILE A 93 14.86 -13.15 9.99
N GLU A 94 15.13 -12.06 9.26
CA GLU A 94 14.21 -11.48 8.27
C GLU A 94 13.77 -12.49 7.21
N TYR A 95 14.65 -13.41 6.79
CA TYR A 95 14.33 -14.45 5.79
C TYR A 95 13.27 -15.45 6.25
N LYS A 96 12.95 -15.50 7.55
CA LYS A 96 11.89 -16.33 8.11
C LYS A 96 10.50 -15.70 7.97
N LEU A 97 10.43 -14.45 7.51
CA LEU A 97 9.21 -13.68 7.42
C LEU A 97 8.91 -13.28 5.98
N THR A 98 7.63 -13.23 5.65
CA THR A 98 7.14 -12.64 4.41
C THR A 98 7.02 -11.12 4.54
N ASP A 99 6.98 -10.44 3.39
CA ASP A 99 6.75 -9.00 3.33
C ASP A 99 5.47 -8.59 4.08
N ASP A 100 4.39 -9.35 3.93
CA ASP A 100 3.12 -9.07 4.59
C ASP A 100 3.22 -9.18 6.12
N GLN A 101 3.99 -10.13 6.64
CA GLN A 101 4.24 -10.26 8.08
C GLN A 101 5.06 -9.07 8.60
N ILE A 102 6.14 -8.70 7.89
CA ILE A 102 6.97 -7.53 8.24
C ILE A 102 6.12 -6.25 8.22
N PHE A 103 5.28 -6.09 7.19
CA PHE A 103 4.40 -4.94 7.05
C PHE A 103 3.30 -4.90 8.10
N ALA A 104 2.85 -6.03 8.61
CA ALA A 104 1.90 -6.11 9.72
C ALA A 104 2.54 -5.66 11.04
N LEU A 105 3.77 -6.10 11.30
CA LEU A 105 4.49 -5.79 12.54
C LEU A 105 4.73 -4.29 12.75
N ARG A 106 4.68 -3.45 11.70
CA ARG A 106 4.80 -1.99 11.84
C ARG A 106 3.74 -1.37 12.73
N PHE A 107 2.56 -2.00 12.84
CA PHE A 107 1.46 -1.54 13.66
C PHE A 107 1.59 -1.94 15.14
N ALA A 108 2.56 -2.80 15.48
CA ALA A 108 2.84 -3.15 16.88
C ALA A 108 3.72 -2.07 17.52
N PRO A 109 3.43 -1.61 18.75
CA PRO A 109 4.32 -0.76 19.54
C PRO A 109 5.51 -1.57 20.07
N ASP A 110 6.50 -0.88 20.64
CA ASP A 110 7.79 -1.48 20.96
C ASP A 110 7.71 -2.56 22.06
N ASP A 111 6.78 -2.41 23.00
CA ASP A 111 6.48 -3.36 24.06
C ASP A 111 5.78 -4.64 23.57
N GLU A 112 5.02 -4.56 22.48
CA GLU A 112 4.37 -5.72 21.85
C GLU A 112 5.18 -6.33 20.70
N PHE A 113 6.15 -5.59 20.15
CA PHE A 113 6.81 -5.96 18.90
C PHE A 113 7.60 -7.27 18.96
N LEU A 114 8.47 -7.44 19.97
CA LEU A 114 9.31 -8.64 20.07
C LEU A 114 8.48 -9.91 20.35
N PRO A 115 7.53 -9.92 21.31
CA PRO A 115 6.65 -11.07 21.51
C PRO A 115 5.85 -11.45 20.26
N LEU A 116 5.27 -10.47 19.55
CA LEU A 116 4.51 -10.73 18.32
C LEU A 116 5.39 -11.23 17.17
N LEU A 117 6.61 -10.73 17.06
CA LEU A 117 7.59 -11.20 16.08
C LEU A 117 7.96 -12.66 16.33
N GLU A 118 8.25 -13.03 17.57
CA GLU A 118 8.56 -14.41 17.94
C GLU A 118 7.38 -15.34 17.69
N ASP A 119 6.17 -14.92 18.06
CA ASP A 119 4.95 -15.69 17.81
C ASP A 119 4.67 -15.86 16.31
N ALA A 120 4.87 -14.80 15.52
CA ALA A 120 4.74 -14.84 14.08
C ALA A 120 5.68 -15.86 13.43
N ILE A 121 6.94 -15.92 13.87
CA ILE A 121 7.93 -16.88 13.38
C ILE A 121 7.59 -18.30 13.85
N LYS A 122 7.24 -18.46 15.14
CA LYS A 122 6.98 -19.77 15.75
C LYS A 122 5.74 -20.45 15.17
N ASN A 123 4.66 -19.69 15.00
CA ASN A 123 3.36 -20.20 14.58
C ASN A 123 3.06 -19.93 13.10
N ASN A 124 4.01 -19.34 12.36
CA ASN A 124 3.85 -18.93 10.97
C ASN A 124 2.58 -18.10 10.73
N LEU A 125 2.35 -17.09 11.59
CA LEU A 125 1.13 -16.29 11.54
C LEU A 125 1.03 -15.51 10.22
N SER A 126 -0.15 -15.45 9.62
CA SER A 126 -0.38 -14.55 8.49
C SER A 126 -0.24 -13.08 8.91
N GLY A 127 0.07 -12.18 7.98
CA GLY A 127 0.10 -10.74 8.26
C GLY A 127 -1.23 -10.22 8.82
N ASP A 128 -2.36 -10.80 8.41
CA ASP A 128 -3.68 -10.47 8.99
C ASP A 128 -3.81 -10.94 10.45
N SER A 129 -3.37 -12.16 10.73
CA SER A 129 -3.34 -12.72 12.09
C SER A 129 -2.47 -11.90 13.03
N ILE A 130 -1.30 -11.44 12.57
CA ILE A 130 -0.42 -10.53 13.33
C ILE A 130 -1.17 -9.24 13.67
N LYS A 131 -1.82 -8.61 12.68
CA LYS A 131 -2.57 -7.36 12.94
C LYS A 131 -3.70 -7.55 13.95
N LYS A 132 -4.39 -8.70 13.92
CA LYS A 132 -5.45 -9.03 14.89
C LYS A 132 -4.93 -9.27 16.30
N ALA A 133 -3.69 -9.71 16.43
CA ALA A 133 -3.05 -9.99 17.72
C ALA A 133 -2.52 -8.72 18.42
N ILE A 134 -2.43 -7.59 17.73
CA ILE A 134 -1.99 -6.31 18.30
C ILE A 134 -3.06 -5.76 19.24
N VAL A 135 -2.68 -5.46 20.48
CA VAL A 135 -3.57 -4.91 21.50
C VAL A 135 -3.59 -3.39 21.42
N HIS A 136 -2.42 -2.75 21.44
CA HIS A 136 -2.29 -1.30 21.33
C HIS A 136 -1.84 -0.90 19.93
N TRP A 137 -2.78 -0.46 19.08
CA TRP A 137 -2.47 -0.17 17.68
C TRP A 137 -1.58 1.07 17.49
N LYS A 138 -0.36 0.89 16.97
CA LYS A 138 0.50 1.99 16.49
C LYS A 138 0.05 2.42 15.10
N ALA A 139 -0.55 3.61 15.00
CA ALA A 139 -1.05 4.11 13.73
C ALA A 139 0.07 4.50 12.74
N ASP A 140 -0.11 4.13 11.46
CA ASP A 140 0.68 4.56 10.30
C ASP A 140 -0.21 5.42 9.39
N TYR A 141 0.00 6.73 9.45
CA TYR A 141 -0.66 7.74 8.61
C TYR A 141 0.22 8.20 7.44
N CYS A 142 1.24 7.43 7.05
CA CYS A 142 2.12 7.81 5.93
C CYS A 142 1.87 6.93 4.69
N ARG A 143 1.25 5.77 4.88
CA ARG A 143 0.94 4.81 3.81
C ARG A 143 -0.48 5.00 3.24
N VAL A 144 -0.59 4.99 1.91
CA VAL A 144 -1.84 5.06 1.11
C VAL A 144 -1.76 4.02 -0.01
#